data_AF-A0A699SQA7-F1
#
_entry.id   AF-A0A699SQA7-F1
#
_cell.length_a   1.000
_cell.length_b   1.000
_cell.length_c   1.000
_cell.angle_alpha   90.00
_cell.angle_beta   90.00
_cell.angle_gamma   90.00
#
_symmetry.space_group_name_H-M   'P 1'
#
loop_
_entity.id
_entity.type
_entity.pdbx_description
1 polymer ?
#
loop_
_entity_poly.entity_id
_entity_poly.type
_entity_poly.pdbx_seq_one_letter_code
_entity_poly.pdbx_strand_id
1 'polypeptide(L)'
;MEGIKARLGEGNKNWVEELPHVLWAHRTMIKSSHGDMPFSLTYGTKAVIPVEIEMPTYRTTAVDVVNNDKELCLNLDLLEERRERAA
;
A
#
# COMPACT_ATOMS: atom_id res chain seq x y z
N MET A 1 30.86 2.76 23.48
CA MET A 1 29.67 3.07 22.66
C MET A 1 29.89 2.69 21.18
N GLU A 2 30.57 1.56 20.91
CA GLU A 2 31.00 1.18 19.55
C GLU A 2 30.26 -0.05 19.01
N GLY A 3 29.67 -0.88 19.88
CA GLY A 3 29.02 -2.13 19.48
C GLY A 3 27.70 -1.95 18.70
N ILE A 4 26.94 -0.88 18.94
CA ILE A 4 25.65 -0.66 18.23
C ILE A 4 25.91 -0.16 16.79
N LYS A 5 26.94 0.69 16.58
CA LYS A 5 27.32 1.16 15.24
C LYS A 5 27.90 0.04 14.37
N ALA A 6 28.69 -0.87 14.96
CA ALA A 6 29.24 -2.01 14.23
C ALA A 6 28.15 -2.98 13.74
N ARG A 7 27.13 -3.26 14.57
CA ARG A 7 25.99 -4.12 14.20
C ARG A 7 25.09 -3.50 13.13
N LEU A 8 25.01 -2.17 13.07
CA LEU A 8 24.25 -1.48 12.02
C LEU A 8 25.03 -1.48 10.69
N GLY A 9 26.36 -1.39 10.70
CA GLY A 9 27.19 -1.37 9.49
C GLY A 9 27.19 -2.66 8.68
N GLU A 10 26.98 -3.81 9.33
CA GLU A 10 26.97 -5.10 8.65
C GLU A 10 25.63 -5.40 7.96
N GLY A 11 24.51 -4.86 8.48
CA GLY A 11 23.18 -4.93 7.88
C GLY A 11 22.80 -3.72 7.01
N ASN A 12 23.70 -2.75 6.80
CA ASN A 12 23.37 -1.49 6.08
C ASN A 12 23.46 -1.59 4.56
N LYS A 13 24.00 -2.68 4.02
CA LYS A 13 24.55 -2.66 2.66
C LYS A 13 23.50 -2.63 1.54
N ASN A 14 22.23 -2.84 1.87
CA ASN A 14 21.16 -2.92 0.88
C ASN A 14 19.91 -2.12 1.28
N TRP A 15 19.96 -1.23 2.29
CA TRP A 15 18.75 -0.46 2.68
C TRP A 15 18.18 0.35 1.53
N VAL A 16 19.04 0.90 0.67
CA VAL A 16 18.59 1.67 -0.50
C VAL A 16 17.86 0.77 -1.51
N GLU A 17 18.31 -0.49 -1.65
CA GLU A 17 17.70 -1.48 -2.55
C GLU A 17 16.39 -2.07 -1.97
N GLU A 18 16.32 -2.20 -0.64
CA GLU A 18 15.15 -2.71 0.09
C GLU A 18 14.09 -1.63 0.35
N LEU A 19 14.48 -0.35 0.34
CA LEU A 19 13.59 0.77 0.66
C LEU A 19 12.29 0.78 -0.17
N PRO A 20 12.31 0.55 -1.50
CA PRO A 20 11.08 0.47 -2.29
C PRO A 20 10.15 -0.67 -1.83
N HIS A 21 10.71 -1.85 -1.51
CA HIS A 21 9.95 -3.01 -1.04
C HIS A 21 9.33 -2.77 0.34
N VAL A 22 10.09 -2.18 1.26
CA VAL A 22 9.61 -1.82 2.60
C VAL A 22 8.51 -0.76 2.53
N LEU A 23 8.69 0.28 1.73
CA LEU A 23 7.67 1.31 1.51
C LEU A 23 6.41 0.71 0.88
N TRP A 24 6.57 -0.21 -0.05
CA TRP A 24 5.46 -0.91 -0.68
C TRP A 24 4.67 -1.75 0.33
N ALA A 25 5.35 -2.62 1.07
CA ALA A 25 4.74 -3.44 2.12
C ALA A 25 4.00 -2.56 3.15
N HIS A 26 4.62 -1.45 3.58
CA HIS A 26 3.98 -0.51 4.49
C HIS A 26 2.71 0.12 3.91
N ARG A 27 2.64 0.36 2.59
CA ARG A 27 1.45 0.94 1.93
C ARG A 27 0.35 -0.08 1.68
N THR A 28 0.68 -1.33 1.39
CA THR A 28 -0.29 -2.36 0.98
C THR A 28 -0.66 -3.38 2.05
N MET A 29 0.03 -3.41 3.19
CA MET A 29 -0.37 -4.27 4.32
C MET A 29 -1.48 -3.62 5.15
N ILE A 30 -2.44 -4.45 5.58
CA ILE A 30 -3.48 -4.04 6.52
C ILE A 30 -2.83 -3.71 7.87
N LYS A 31 -3.11 -2.51 8.39
CA LYS A 31 -2.65 -2.11 9.72
C LYS A 31 -3.65 -2.55 10.78
N SER A 32 -3.17 -3.28 11.79
CA SER A 32 -3.99 -3.73 12.93
C SER A 32 -4.68 -2.59 13.68
N SER A 33 -4.11 -1.38 13.66
CA SER A 33 -4.68 -0.20 14.31
C SER A 33 -5.92 0.39 13.62
N HIS A 34 -6.08 0.19 12.32
CA HIS A 34 -7.17 0.81 11.54
C HIS A 34 -7.98 -0.20 10.70
N GLY A 35 -7.58 -1.48 10.67
CA GLY A 35 -8.24 -2.52 9.87
C GLY A 35 -8.07 -2.38 8.36
N ASP A 36 -7.42 -1.31 7.89
CA ASP A 36 -7.28 -0.95 6.48
C ASP A 36 -5.82 -0.84 6.02
N MET A 37 -5.63 -0.84 4.69
CA MET A 37 -4.34 -0.56 4.05
C MET A 37 -4.12 0.95 3.92
N PRO A 38 -2.94 1.49 4.31
CA PRO A 38 -2.64 2.91 4.18
C PRO A 38 -2.82 3.48 2.77
N PHE A 39 -2.55 2.67 1.72
CA PHE A 39 -2.81 3.06 0.34
C PHE A 39 -4.29 3.42 0.11
N SER A 40 -5.22 2.63 0.65
CA SER A 40 -6.65 2.84 0.47
C SER A 40 -7.15 4.11 1.17
N LEU A 41 -6.51 4.54 2.25
CA LEU A 41 -6.83 5.81 2.90
C LEU A 41 -6.37 7.04 2.09
N THR A 42 -5.43 6.86 1.17
CA THR A 42 -4.90 7.95 0.34
C THR A 42 -5.62 8.01 -1.01
N TYR A 43 -5.83 6.84 -1.63
CA TYR A 43 -6.32 6.72 -3.00
C TYR A 43 -7.76 6.19 -3.08
N GLY A 44 -8.42 5.96 -1.95
CA GLY A 44 -9.80 5.44 -1.88
C GLY A 44 -9.93 3.95 -2.18
N THR A 45 -9.00 3.33 -2.89
CA THR A 45 -9.12 1.94 -3.38
C THR A 45 -8.03 0.99 -2.88
N LYS A 46 -8.23 -0.32 -3.01
CA LYS A 46 -7.24 -1.35 -2.63
C LYS A 46 -6.12 -1.42 -3.66
N ALA A 47 -4.87 -1.37 -3.18
CA ALA A 47 -3.70 -1.57 -4.03
C ALA A 47 -3.73 -2.95 -4.72
N VAL A 48 -3.21 -3.00 -5.95
CA VAL A 48 -2.85 -4.25 -6.65
C VAL A 48 -1.46 -4.64 -6.17
N ILE A 49 -1.30 -5.84 -5.62
CA ILE A 49 0.00 -6.29 -5.10
C ILE A 49 0.89 -6.84 -6.24
N PRO A 50 2.23 -6.75 -6.15
CA PRO A 50 3.14 -7.15 -7.22
C PRO A 50 2.93 -8.60 -7.69
N VAL A 51 2.62 -9.51 -6.76
CA VAL A 51 2.31 -10.90 -7.10
C VAL A 51 1.05 -11.03 -7.98
N GLU A 52 0.05 -10.13 -7.86
CA GLU A 52 -1.12 -10.11 -8.75
C GLU A 52 -0.78 -9.61 -10.17
N ILE A 53 0.36 -8.93 -10.34
CA ILE A 53 0.87 -8.45 -11.63
C ILE A 53 1.71 -9.56 -12.30
N GLU A 54 2.60 -10.19 -11.54
CA GLU A 54 3.41 -11.33 -12.02
C GLU A 54 2.56 -12.58 -12.27
N MET A 55 1.53 -12.80 -11.45
CA MET A 55 0.52 -13.84 -11.60
C MET A 55 -0.84 -13.17 -11.77
N PRO A 56 -1.28 -12.96 -13.03
CA PRO A 56 -2.54 -12.30 -13.30
C PRO A 56 -3.70 -12.97 -12.56
N THR A 57 -4.36 -12.20 -11.69
CA THR A 57 -5.58 -12.60 -10.99
C THR A 57 -6.79 -12.02 -11.70
N TYR A 58 -8.01 -12.41 -11.30
CA TYR A 58 -9.23 -11.81 -11.86
C TYR A 58 -9.21 -10.27 -11.81
N ARG A 59 -8.62 -9.68 -10.76
CA ARG A 59 -8.48 -8.23 -10.61
C ARG A 59 -7.62 -7.60 -11.70
N THR A 60 -6.59 -8.30 -12.17
CA THR A 60 -5.65 -7.80 -13.19
C THR A 60 -5.99 -8.28 -14.60
N THR A 61 -6.81 -9.33 -14.75
CA THR A 61 -7.26 -9.83 -16.07
C THR A 61 -8.56 -9.18 -16.54
N ALA A 62 -9.48 -8.83 -15.62
CA ALA A 62 -10.75 -8.19 -15.93
C ALA A 62 -10.69 -6.66 -15.77
N VAL A 63 -9.70 -6.01 -16.42
CA VAL A 63 -9.55 -4.55 -16.37
C VAL A 63 -10.59 -3.89 -17.28
N ASP A 64 -11.60 -3.26 -16.68
CA ASP A 64 -12.53 -2.36 -17.37
C ASP A 64 -12.25 -0.92 -16.90
N VAL A 65 -11.59 -0.14 -17.75
CA VAL A 65 -11.21 1.25 -17.44
C VAL A 65 -12.42 2.11 -17.08
N VAL A 66 -13.54 1.95 -17.80
CA VAL A 66 -14.73 2.79 -17.60
C VAL A 66 -15.41 2.45 -16.28
N ASN A 67 -15.50 1.17 -15.95
CA ASN A 67 -16.06 0.77 -14.66
C ASN A 67 -15.12 1.12 -13.49
N ASN A 68 -13.81 0.98 -13.68
CA ASN A 68 -12.80 1.32 -12.68
C ASN A 68 -12.82 2.81 -12.32
N ASP A 69 -12.99 3.70 -13.30
CA ASP A 69 -13.10 5.14 -13.03
C ASP A 69 -14.35 5.48 -12.21
N LYS A 70 -15.48 4.84 -12.50
CA LYS A 70 -16.72 5.01 -11.71
C LYS A 70 -16.56 4.52 -10.28
N GLU A 71 -16.00 3.32 -10.12
CA GLU A 71 -15.68 2.74 -8.81
C GLU A 71 -14.68 3.61 -8.05
N LEU A 72 -13.70 4.21 -8.73
CA LEU A 72 -12.74 5.12 -8.10
C LEU A 72 -13.43 6.36 -7.54
N CYS A 73 -14.35 6.98 -8.28
CA CYS A 73 -15.14 8.10 -7.78
C CYS A 73 -15.93 7.72 -6.51
N LEU A 74 -16.66 6.60 -6.54
CA LEU A 74 -17.42 6.12 -5.38
C LEU A 74 -16.53 5.87 -4.15
N ASN A 75 -15.34 5.31 -4.38
CA ASN A 75 -14.36 5.06 -3.34
C ASN A 75 -13.82 6.36 -2.72
N LEU A 76 -13.62 7.41 -3.52
CA LEU A 76 -13.20 8.72 -3.04
C LEU A 76 -14.29 9.40 -2.21
N ASP A 77 -15.54 9.34 -2.65
CA ASP A 77 -16.69 9.87 -1.91
C ASP A 77 -16.82 9.17 -0.54
N LEU A 78 -16.73 7.83 -0.52
CA LEU A 78 -16.76 7.05 0.71
C LEU A 78 -15.57 7.37 1.64
N LEU A 79 -14.39 7.64 1.07
CA LEU A 79 -13.23 8.02 1.84
C LEU A 79 -13.41 9.39 2.51
N GLU A 80 -14.02 10.35 1.82
CA GLU A 80 -14.35 11.66 2.37
C GLU A 80 -15.34 11.54 3.54
N GLU A 81 -16.43 10.79 3.34
CA GLU A 81 -17.41 10.47 4.40
C GLU A 81 -16.76 9.86 5.65
N ARG A 82 -15.78 8.97 5.46
CA ARG A 82 -15.03 8.37 6.56
C ARG A 82 -14.14 9.37 7.29
N ARG A 83 -13.56 10.33 6.58
CA ARG A 83 -12.75 11.41 7.18
C ARG A 83 -13.63 12.35 7.99
N GLU A 84 -14.78 12.73 7.46
CA GLU A 84 -15.76 13.56 8.16
C GLU A 84 -16.25 12.92 9.47
N ARG A 85 -16.48 11.60 9.47
CA ARG A 85 -16.88 10.87 10.70
C ARG A 85 -15.79 10.75 11.76
N ALA A 86 -14.53 10.91 11.38
CA ALA A 86 -13.38 10.78 12.28
C ALA A 86 -12.90 12.12 12.86
N ALA A 87 -13.38 13.25 12.31
CA ALA A 87 -13.09 14.61 12.75
C ALA A 87 -14.06 15.06 13.87
#